data_AF-A0A957HB04-F1
#
_entry.id   AF-A0A957HB04-F1
#
_cell.length_a   1.000
_cell.length_b   1.000
_cell.length_c   1.000
_cell.angle_alpha   90.00
_cell.angle_beta   90.00
_cell.angle_gamma   90.00
#
_symmetry.space_group_name_H-M   'P 1'
#
loop_
_entity.id
_entity.type
_entity.pdbx_description
1 polymer ?
#
loop_
_entity_poly.entity_id
_entity_poly.type
_entity_poly.pdbx_seq_one_letter_code
_entity_poly.pdbx_strand_id
1 'polypeptide(L)'
;MSVIRLDQLNPQLTAAGGKARSLAQMMRLGLPVPAGVVLLPTAFASGSMAPAAASALRDALAQLWPEQSSLRLAVRSSGVAEDSAAASFAGEFETRLNVTPADLPDAIGAVLASQDSERIRAYRAAQGLAHSELAIVVQEMVPAELAGILFTIDPVHGKLDTMHGNATAGLGEALVSGETTGSAFQLARPHGKLKSDEPLPALTTSLARQLYRAAAQLEETLGSPQDIEWAVAGGKLYLLQARPITTLQEYDPRDGSFNSSRQGEYLWTSSNFGEAIPDVMTPSTWSIVQIFMREAMPFDFLDAHPVMGNIGGRFYMNISIMASLFMAIGFSRERLNKESEEFFGTVPPEVKIPILPLPFWPTLRKFLPTAIRQARRVIVNRRQVIPFAEAMPALVARLSAELARIDEPDALAAFWETELLPPYRRASQLL
;
A
#
# COMPACT_ATOMS: atom_id res chain seq x y z
N MET A 1 -26.79 -0.40 14.28
CA MET A 1 -26.84 0.89 13.56
C MET A 1 -26.53 0.57 12.10
N SER A 2 -27.46 0.82 11.17
CA SER A 2 -27.33 0.43 9.76
C SER A 2 -26.90 1.56 8.82
N VAL A 3 -26.94 2.81 9.31
CA VAL A 3 -26.45 4.01 8.61
C VAL A 3 -25.45 4.70 9.52
N ILE A 4 -24.26 5.02 9.01
CA ILE A 4 -23.16 5.61 9.78
C ILE A 4 -22.55 6.75 8.98
N ARG A 5 -22.28 7.90 9.61
CA ARG A 5 -21.53 8.99 8.95
C ARG A 5 -20.07 8.59 8.76
N LEU A 6 -19.47 8.94 7.63
CA LEU A 6 -18.08 8.57 7.32
C LEU A 6 -17.08 9.09 8.36
N ASP A 7 -17.33 10.26 8.95
CA ASP A 7 -16.49 10.84 10.00
C ASP A 7 -16.61 10.14 11.37
N GLN A 8 -17.67 9.34 11.55
CA GLN A 8 -17.92 8.55 12.76
C GLN A 8 -17.65 7.05 12.54
N LEU A 9 -17.38 6.64 11.31
CA LEU A 9 -17.15 5.24 10.97
C LEU A 9 -15.85 4.73 11.62
N ASN A 10 -15.87 3.49 12.11
CA ASN A 10 -14.66 2.76 12.47
C ASN A 10 -14.04 2.15 11.19
N PRO A 11 -12.82 2.54 10.78
CA PRO A 11 -12.14 1.98 9.60
C PRO A 11 -11.85 0.48 9.70
N GLN A 12 -11.99 -0.12 10.88
CA GLN A 12 -11.87 -1.58 11.06
C GLN A 12 -13.18 -2.34 10.81
N LEU A 13 -14.31 -1.65 10.62
CA LEU A 13 -15.60 -2.29 10.36
C LEU A 13 -15.64 -2.86 8.92
N THR A 14 -15.32 -4.14 8.78
CA THR A 14 -15.26 -4.85 7.48
C THR A 14 -16.56 -4.77 6.70
N ALA A 15 -17.70 -4.82 7.39
CA ALA A 15 -19.04 -4.73 6.79
C ALA A 15 -19.31 -3.41 6.04
N ALA A 16 -18.52 -2.35 6.25
CA ALA A 16 -18.66 -1.10 5.49
C ALA A 16 -18.04 -1.18 4.08
N GLY A 17 -17.34 -2.26 3.76
CA GLY A 17 -16.61 -2.43 2.51
C GLY A 17 -15.38 -1.53 2.40
N GLY A 18 -14.63 -1.71 1.32
CA GLY A 18 -13.31 -1.13 1.18
C GLY A 18 -13.25 0.39 1.06
N LYS A 19 -14.02 0.93 0.11
CA LYS A 19 -14.11 2.37 -0.15
C LYS A 19 -14.52 3.16 1.08
N ALA A 20 -15.58 2.74 1.77
CA ALA A 20 -16.06 3.45 2.96
C ALA A 20 -14.99 3.49 4.08
N ARG A 21 -14.28 2.37 4.29
CA ARG A 21 -13.19 2.28 5.27
C ARG A 21 -12.02 3.19 4.89
N SER A 22 -11.64 3.21 3.61
CA SER A 22 -10.59 4.10 3.08
C SER A 22 -10.97 5.58 3.27
N LEU A 23 -12.20 5.97 2.92
CA LEU A 23 -12.73 7.32 3.12
C LEU A 23 -12.71 7.75 4.59
N ALA A 24 -13.18 6.89 5.49
CA ALA A 24 -13.17 7.17 6.93
C ALA A 24 -11.75 7.29 7.50
N GLN A 25 -10.81 6.47 7.01
CA GLN A 25 -9.40 6.59 7.38
C GLN A 25 -8.81 7.94 6.93
N MET A 26 -9.09 8.37 5.69
CA MET A 26 -8.67 9.68 5.18
C MET A 26 -9.24 10.83 6.02
N MET A 27 -10.52 10.76 6.42
CA MET A 27 -11.15 11.77 7.29
C MET A 27 -10.47 11.83 8.67
N ARG A 28 -10.13 10.68 9.27
CA ARG A 28 -9.39 10.63 10.56
C ARG A 28 -8.00 11.23 10.47
N LEU A 29 -7.37 11.18 9.31
CA LEU A 29 -6.08 11.83 9.04
C LEU A 29 -6.18 13.35 8.83
N GLY A 30 -7.40 13.91 8.84
CA GLY A 30 -7.65 15.33 8.61
C GLY A 30 -7.54 15.73 7.13
N LEU A 31 -7.64 14.77 6.21
CA LEU A 31 -7.59 15.02 4.77
C LEU A 31 -8.93 15.56 4.25
N PRO A 32 -8.93 16.36 3.17
CA PRO A 32 -10.13 17.02 2.69
C PRO A 32 -11.02 16.04 1.90
N VAL A 33 -11.79 15.23 2.59
CA VAL A 33 -12.74 14.28 1.99
C VAL A 33 -14.15 14.87 2.03
N PRO A 34 -14.94 14.80 0.95
CA PRO A 34 -16.33 15.25 0.98
C PRO A 34 -17.15 14.49 2.02
N ALA A 35 -18.06 15.18 2.70
CA ALA A 35 -18.90 14.60 3.73
C ALA A 35 -19.80 13.49 3.15
N GLY A 36 -20.16 12.51 3.97
CA GLY A 36 -20.98 11.39 3.51
C GLY A 36 -21.39 10.43 4.60
N VAL A 37 -22.18 9.44 4.20
CA VAL A 37 -22.65 8.33 5.02
C VAL A 37 -22.39 7.01 4.30
N VAL A 38 -22.27 5.94 5.08
CA VAL A 38 -22.28 4.57 4.59
C VAL A 38 -23.54 3.87 5.09
N LEU A 39 -24.21 3.20 4.15
CA LEU A 39 -25.29 2.26 4.39
C LEU A 39 -24.65 0.88 4.51
N LEU A 40 -24.70 0.31 5.70
CA LEU A 40 -24.21 -1.03 5.94
C LEU A 40 -25.13 -2.07 5.28
N PRO A 41 -24.64 -3.29 5.05
CA PRO A 41 -25.44 -4.38 4.50
C PRO A 41 -26.73 -4.64 5.29
N THR A 42 -26.69 -4.44 6.62
CA THR A 42 -27.86 -4.53 7.52
C THR A 42 -28.91 -3.42 7.30
N ALA A 43 -28.65 -2.43 6.45
CA ALA A 43 -29.64 -1.44 6.00
C ALA A 43 -30.64 -2.03 5.01
N PHE A 44 -30.32 -3.16 4.40
CA PHE A 44 -31.10 -3.77 3.32
C PHE A 44 -31.77 -5.06 3.79
N ALA A 45 -33.02 -5.26 3.38
CA ALA A 45 -33.78 -6.48 3.61
C ALA A 45 -34.53 -6.85 2.32
N SER A 46 -34.43 -8.11 1.89
CA SER A 46 -35.10 -8.62 0.69
C SER A 46 -34.85 -7.78 -0.58
N GLY A 47 -33.62 -7.30 -0.77
CA GLY A 47 -33.24 -6.50 -1.94
C GLY A 47 -33.73 -5.05 -1.95
N SER A 48 -34.17 -4.52 -0.79
CA SER A 48 -34.63 -3.13 -0.66
C SER A 48 -34.18 -2.51 0.66
N MET A 49 -34.19 -1.17 0.74
CA MET A 49 -33.83 -0.48 1.98
C MET A 49 -34.92 -0.66 3.05
N ALA A 50 -34.53 -1.08 4.26
CA ALA A 50 -35.46 -1.21 5.38
C ALA A 50 -36.02 0.18 5.81
N PRO A 51 -37.30 0.29 6.22
CA PRO A 51 -37.88 1.58 6.63
C PRO A 51 -37.12 2.31 7.74
N ALA A 52 -36.57 1.56 8.70
CA ALA A 52 -35.73 2.10 9.77
C ALA A 52 -34.42 2.70 9.24
N ALA A 53 -33.79 2.05 8.26
CA ALA A 53 -32.59 2.56 7.61
C ALA A 53 -32.88 3.80 6.76
N ALA A 54 -34.03 3.84 6.07
CA ALA A 54 -34.48 5.02 5.32
C ALA A 54 -34.70 6.23 6.24
N SER A 55 -35.27 6.03 7.44
CA SER A 55 -35.39 7.10 8.44
C SER A 55 -34.03 7.57 8.94
N ALA A 56 -33.16 6.62 9.32
CA ALA A 56 -31.81 6.94 9.79
C ALA A 56 -30.97 7.67 8.72
N LEU A 57 -31.14 7.32 7.44
CA LEU A 57 -30.52 8.02 6.33
C LEU A 57 -31.02 9.47 6.25
N ARG A 58 -32.34 9.70 6.26
CA ARG A 58 -32.89 11.08 6.25
C ARG A 58 -32.37 11.92 7.41
N ASP A 59 -32.32 11.34 8.61
CA ASP A 59 -31.81 12.03 9.80
C ASP A 59 -30.32 12.38 9.64
N ALA A 60 -29.51 11.45 9.12
CA ALA A 60 -28.10 11.69 8.87
C ALA A 60 -27.86 12.75 7.77
N LEU A 61 -28.65 12.73 6.69
CA LEU A 61 -28.61 13.75 5.64
C LEU A 61 -28.97 15.14 6.19
N ALA A 62 -30.01 15.24 7.02
CA ALA A 62 -30.42 16.50 7.63
C ALA A 62 -29.35 17.06 8.60
N GLN A 63 -28.61 16.20 9.28
CA GLN A 63 -27.50 16.61 10.14
C GLN A 63 -26.28 17.10 9.36
N LEU A 64 -25.95 16.45 8.23
CA LEU A 64 -24.81 16.82 7.40
C LEU A 64 -25.10 18.05 6.54
N TRP A 65 -26.31 18.11 5.97
CA TRP A 65 -26.75 19.14 5.05
C TRP A 65 -28.14 19.64 5.45
N PRO A 66 -28.21 20.67 6.33
CA PRO A 66 -29.49 21.30 6.70
C PRO A 66 -30.21 21.96 5.52
N GLU A 67 -29.45 22.50 4.56
CA GLU A 67 -29.97 23.06 3.32
C GLU A 67 -29.72 22.09 2.16
N GLN A 68 -30.79 21.53 1.59
CA GLN A 68 -30.72 20.44 0.61
C GLN A 68 -31.19 20.82 -0.80
N SER A 69 -31.62 22.07 -1.00
CA SER A 69 -32.20 22.56 -2.26
C SER A 69 -31.24 22.43 -3.46
N SER A 70 -29.95 22.70 -3.22
CA SER A 70 -28.88 22.60 -4.21
C SER A 70 -27.99 21.37 -4.03
N LEU A 71 -28.29 20.52 -3.03
CA LEU A 71 -27.47 19.35 -2.71
C LEU A 71 -27.49 18.36 -3.88
N ARG A 72 -26.30 17.86 -4.20
CA ARG A 72 -26.07 16.77 -5.14
C ARG A 72 -25.22 15.73 -4.45
N LEU A 73 -25.51 14.46 -4.71
CA LEU A 73 -24.89 13.32 -4.06
C LEU A 73 -24.31 12.36 -5.10
N ALA A 74 -23.25 11.66 -4.71
CA ALA A 74 -22.71 10.50 -5.39
C ALA A 74 -23.07 9.24 -4.58
N VAL A 75 -23.66 8.26 -5.23
CA VAL A 75 -24.01 6.95 -4.66
C VAL A 75 -23.09 5.91 -5.26
N ARG A 76 -22.26 5.29 -4.43
CA ARG A 76 -21.18 4.37 -4.83
C ARG A 76 -21.30 3.06 -4.09
N SER A 77 -21.08 1.95 -4.77
CA SER A 77 -20.87 0.65 -4.11
C SER A 77 -19.65 0.71 -3.19
N SER A 78 -19.65 -0.13 -2.15
CA SER A 78 -18.50 -0.40 -1.30
C SER A 78 -18.54 -1.88 -0.90
N GLY A 79 -18.03 -2.74 -1.77
CA GLY A 79 -17.91 -4.18 -1.50
C GLY A 79 -16.70 -4.52 -0.63
N VAL A 80 -16.77 -5.64 0.11
CA VAL A 80 -15.63 -6.21 0.86
C VAL A 80 -14.54 -6.74 -0.09
N ALA A 81 -14.95 -7.23 -1.28
CA ALA A 81 -14.04 -7.78 -2.28
C ALA A 81 -13.32 -6.72 -3.14
N GLU A 82 -13.78 -5.46 -3.14
CA GLU A 82 -13.23 -4.39 -3.98
C GLU A 82 -11.78 -4.03 -3.62
N ASP A 83 -11.34 -4.35 -2.39
CA ASP A 83 -10.00 -4.05 -1.86
C ASP A 83 -9.02 -5.23 -1.92
N SER A 84 -9.44 -6.40 -2.42
CA SER A 84 -8.54 -7.56 -2.42
C SER A 84 -7.45 -7.41 -3.48
N ALA A 85 -6.20 -7.67 -3.09
CA ALA A 85 -5.05 -7.73 -4.00
C ALA A 85 -5.26 -8.71 -5.16
N ALA A 86 -6.08 -9.74 -4.94
CA ALA A 86 -6.38 -10.79 -5.90
C ALA A 86 -7.47 -10.42 -6.92
N ALA A 87 -8.28 -9.37 -6.66
CA ALA A 87 -9.40 -9.00 -7.52
C ALA A 87 -9.75 -7.51 -7.39
N SER A 88 -8.99 -6.65 -8.06
CA SER A 88 -9.39 -5.26 -8.24
C SER A 88 -10.54 -5.18 -9.24
N PHE A 89 -11.78 -5.08 -8.76
CA PHE A 89 -12.96 -4.76 -9.56
C PHE A 89 -13.00 -3.27 -9.93
N ALA A 90 -11.95 -2.79 -10.58
CA ALA A 90 -11.89 -1.42 -11.05
C ALA A 90 -13.06 -1.17 -12.03
N GLY A 91 -13.97 -0.26 -11.64
CA GLY A 91 -15.03 0.25 -12.53
C GLY A 91 -16.23 -0.68 -12.77
N GLU A 92 -16.33 -1.84 -12.11
CA GLU A 92 -17.38 -2.83 -12.43
C GLU A 92 -18.67 -2.68 -11.61
N PHE A 93 -18.65 -1.91 -10.52
CA PHE A 93 -19.85 -1.61 -9.74
C PHE A 93 -20.45 -0.27 -10.14
N GLU A 94 -21.77 -0.22 -10.22
CA GLU A 94 -22.51 0.97 -10.67
C GLU A 94 -22.30 2.15 -9.71
N THR A 95 -21.99 3.31 -10.28
CA THR A 95 -21.90 4.59 -9.56
C THR A 95 -22.94 5.54 -10.15
N ARG A 96 -23.69 6.23 -9.28
CA ARG A 96 -24.66 7.26 -9.69
C ARG A 96 -24.21 8.61 -9.18
N LEU A 97 -23.89 9.51 -10.11
CA LEU A 97 -23.45 10.87 -9.81
C LEU A 97 -24.60 11.88 -9.96
N ASN A 98 -24.44 13.07 -9.37
CA ASN A 98 -25.42 14.16 -9.45
C ASN A 98 -26.84 13.81 -8.98
N VAL A 99 -26.96 12.91 -8.00
CA VAL A 99 -28.24 12.45 -7.46
C VAL A 99 -28.83 13.52 -6.53
N THR A 100 -30.10 13.85 -6.70
CA THR A 100 -30.80 14.73 -5.74
C THR A 100 -31.28 13.94 -4.52
N PRO A 101 -31.53 14.57 -3.36
CA PRO A 101 -32.12 13.88 -2.22
C PRO A 101 -33.45 13.18 -2.52
N ALA A 102 -34.21 13.67 -3.51
CA ALA A 102 -35.48 13.08 -3.93
C ALA A 102 -35.27 11.78 -4.72
N ASP A 103 -34.23 11.73 -5.58
CA ASP A 103 -33.90 10.59 -6.43
C ASP A 103 -33.02 9.55 -5.71
N LEU A 104 -32.60 9.85 -4.48
CA LEU A 104 -31.66 9.02 -3.72
C LEU A 104 -32.15 7.58 -3.49
N PRO A 105 -33.42 7.30 -3.15
CA PRO A 105 -33.92 5.93 -3.01
C PRO A 105 -33.75 5.10 -4.28
N ASP A 106 -34.04 5.70 -5.45
CA ASP A 106 -33.94 5.03 -6.74
C ASP A 106 -32.48 4.76 -7.12
N ALA A 107 -31.60 5.74 -6.88
CA ALA A 107 -30.16 5.58 -7.10
C ALA A 107 -29.55 4.47 -6.23
N ILE A 108 -29.96 4.38 -4.96
CA ILE A 108 -29.55 3.29 -4.06
C ILE A 108 -30.09 1.95 -4.55
N GLY A 109 -31.35 1.91 -4.99
CA GLY A 109 -31.94 0.70 -5.57
C GLY A 109 -31.18 0.20 -6.80
N ALA A 110 -30.78 1.11 -7.70
CA ALA A 110 -29.98 0.77 -8.88
C ALA A 110 -28.60 0.21 -8.49
N VAL A 111 -27.88 0.88 -7.58
CA VAL A 111 -26.57 0.40 -7.10
C VAL A 111 -26.71 -0.96 -6.40
N LEU A 112 -27.77 -1.18 -5.62
CA LEU A 112 -28.03 -2.47 -4.99
C LEU A 112 -28.32 -3.57 -6.02
N ALA A 113 -29.13 -3.28 -7.05
CA ALA A 113 -29.43 -4.23 -8.13
C ALA A 113 -28.20 -4.59 -8.97
N SER A 114 -27.21 -3.69 -9.08
CA SER A 114 -25.98 -3.95 -9.82
C SER A 114 -25.22 -5.19 -9.30
N GLN A 115 -25.42 -5.57 -8.03
CA GLN A 115 -24.82 -6.77 -7.42
C GLN A 115 -25.21 -8.08 -8.13
N ASP A 116 -26.33 -8.10 -8.85
CA ASP A 116 -26.85 -9.30 -9.52
C ASP A 116 -26.46 -9.41 -10.99
N SER A 117 -25.61 -8.48 -11.46
CA SER A 117 -24.99 -8.57 -12.78
C SER A 117 -24.22 -9.89 -12.96
N GLU A 118 -24.22 -10.38 -14.20
CA GLU A 118 -23.69 -11.70 -14.56
C GLU A 118 -22.19 -11.84 -14.20
N ARG A 119 -21.41 -10.76 -14.33
CA ARG A 119 -19.98 -10.73 -13.96
C ARG A 119 -19.75 -10.85 -12.45
N ILE A 120 -20.50 -10.09 -11.63
CA ILE A 120 -20.37 -10.15 -10.17
C ILE A 120 -20.81 -11.53 -9.66
N ARG A 121 -21.86 -12.12 -10.27
CA ARG A 121 -22.27 -13.51 -9.99
C ARG A 121 -21.18 -14.53 -10.33
N ALA A 122 -20.55 -14.43 -11.50
CA ALA A 122 -19.51 -15.34 -11.95
C ALA A 122 -18.28 -15.30 -11.01
N TYR A 123 -17.86 -14.11 -10.59
CA TYR A 123 -16.77 -13.97 -9.63
C TYR A 123 -17.09 -14.55 -8.25
N ARG A 124 -18.30 -14.29 -7.72
CA ARG A 124 -18.72 -14.87 -6.43
C ARG A 124 -18.64 -16.39 -6.44
N ALA A 125 -19.10 -17.00 -7.54
CA ALA A 125 -19.01 -18.44 -7.74
C ALA A 125 -17.56 -18.93 -7.78
N ALA A 126 -16.66 -18.19 -8.45
CA ALA A 126 -15.24 -18.53 -8.52
C ALA A 126 -14.49 -18.43 -7.17
N GLN A 127 -14.92 -17.54 -6.27
CA GLN A 127 -14.30 -17.32 -4.96
C GLN A 127 -14.99 -18.04 -3.79
N GLY A 128 -16.08 -18.78 -4.05
CA GLY A 128 -16.84 -19.47 -2.99
C GLY A 128 -17.49 -18.53 -1.97
N LEU A 129 -17.73 -17.27 -2.33
CA LEU A 129 -18.30 -16.27 -1.43
C LEU A 129 -19.83 -16.44 -1.36
N ALA A 130 -20.36 -16.57 -0.14
CA ALA A 130 -21.81 -16.47 0.12
C ALA A 130 -22.34 -15.08 -0.27
N HIS A 131 -23.67 -14.95 -0.39
CA HIS A 131 -24.37 -13.74 -0.84
C HIS A 131 -23.72 -12.46 -0.24
N SER A 132 -23.23 -11.58 -1.12
CA SER A 132 -22.41 -10.45 -0.69
C SER A 132 -23.26 -9.43 0.06
N GLU A 133 -22.85 -9.15 1.29
CA GLU A 133 -23.24 -8.02 2.09
C GLU A 133 -22.65 -6.72 1.48
N LEU A 134 -23.33 -6.13 0.50
CA LEU A 134 -22.89 -4.88 -0.15
C LEU A 134 -23.18 -3.66 0.74
N ALA A 135 -22.17 -2.86 1.02
CA ALA A 135 -22.36 -1.52 1.58
C ALA A 135 -22.47 -0.49 0.45
N ILE A 136 -23.15 0.63 0.74
CA ILE A 136 -23.31 1.75 -0.21
C ILE A 136 -22.84 3.03 0.46
N VAL A 137 -21.93 3.75 -0.21
CA VAL A 137 -21.48 5.08 0.20
C VAL A 137 -22.34 6.13 -0.49
N VAL A 138 -22.89 7.06 0.29
CA VAL A 138 -23.57 8.26 -0.19
C VAL A 138 -22.74 9.46 0.23
N GLN A 139 -22.18 10.18 -0.73
CA GLN A 139 -21.21 11.25 -0.50
C GLN A 139 -21.67 12.54 -1.19
N GLU A 140 -21.30 13.70 -0.63
CA GLU A 140 -21.47 14.99 -1.31
C GLU A 140 -20.80 14.97 -2.69
N MET A 141 -21.55 15.40 -3.70
CA MET A 141 -21.02 15.54 -5.05
C MET A 141 -20.19 16.82 -5.15
N VAL A 142 -18.91 16.67 -5.49
CA VAL A 142 -18.01 17.80 -5.72
C VAL A 142 -18.24 18.35 -7.13
N PRO A 143 -18.64 19.63 -7.29
CA PRO A 143 -18.77 20.26 -8.61
C PRO A 143 -17.39 20.63 -9.16
N ALA A 144 -16.65 19.61 -9.59
CA ALA A 144 -15.24 19.73 -9.96
C ALA A 144 -15.04 20.68 -11.15
N GLU A 145 -14.17 21.68 -10.97
CA GLU A 145 -13.58 22.47 -12.06
C GLU A 145 -12.50 21.66 -12.78
N LEU A 146 -11.78 20.85 -12.00
CA LEU A 146 -10.74 19.94 -12.44
C LEU A 146 -10.80 18.69 -11.58
N ALA A 147 -10.72 17.52 -12.18
CA ALA A 147 -10.63 16.25 -11.47
C ALA A 147 -9.50 15.41 -12.06
N GLY A 148 -8.94 14.52 -11.25
CA GLY A 148 -7.79 13.74 -11.67
C GLY A 148 -7.56 12.50 -10.84
N ILE A 149 -6.57 11.75 -11.32
CA ILE A 149 -6.00 10.59 -10.65
C ILE A 149 -4.54 10.89 -10.36
N LEU A 150 -4.05 10.50 -9.18
CA LEU A 150 -2.65 10.58 -8.80
C LEU A 150 -2.16 9.23 -8.31
N PHE A 151 -1.16 8.69 -8.99
CA PHE A 151 -0.35 7.57 -8.54
C PHE A 151 0.87 8.11 -7.78
N THR A 152 1.06 7.62 -6.56
CA THR A 152 2.20 7.99 -5.70
C THR A 152 3.56 7.44 -6.18
N ILE A 153 3.52 6.53 -7.15
CA ILE A 153 4.67 5.98 -7.86
C ILE A 153 4.31 5.90 -9.35
N ASP A 154 5.31 6.00 -10.25
CA ASP A 154 5.07 5.72 -11.66
C ASP A 154 4.62 4.25 -11.84
N PRO A 155 3.38 3.99 -12.28
CA PRO A 155 2.86 2.61 -12.38
C PRO A 155 3.49 1.82 -13.54
N VAL A 156 4.19 2.49 -14.47
CA VAL A 156 4.83 1.88 -15.64
C VAL A 156 6.31 1.62 -15.37
N HIS A 157 7.03 2.62 -14.86
CA HIS A 157 8.49 2.52 -14.66
C HIS A 157 8.91 2.28 -13.21
N GLY A 158 8.02 2.44 -12.23
CA GLY A 158 8.34 2.28 -10.81
C GLY A 158 9.20 3.39 -10.22
N LYS A 159 9.28 4.55 -10.88
CA LYS A 159 10.05 5.72 -10.41
C LYS A 159 9.49 6.28 -9.11
N LEU A 160 10.38 6.42 -8.13
CA LEU A 160 10.04 6.85 -6.76
C LEU A 160 10.30 8.34 -6.51
N ASP A 161 10.97 9.03 -7.42
CA ASP A 161 11.30 10.46 -7.30
C ASP A 161 10.15 11.40 -7.69
N THR A 162 9.11 10.86 -8.35
CA THR A 162 7.93 11.60 -8.81
C THR A 162 6.63 10.84 -8.53
N MET A 163 5.57 11.58 -8.21
CA MET A 163 4.19 11.08 -8.30
C MET A 163 3.63 11.47 -9.67
N HIS A 164 2.84 10.60 -10.29
CA HIS A 164 2.32 10.77 -11.65
C HIS A 164 0.81 10.84 -11.63
N GLY A 165 0.24 11.79 -12.38
CA GLY A 165 -1.21 11.92 -12.45
C GLY A 165 -1.69 12.40 -13.80
N ASN A 166 -2.97 12.18 -14.04
CA ASN A 166 -3.70 12.75 -15.16
C ASN A 166 -4.85 13.58 -14.61
N ALA A 167 -5.18 14.68 -15.27
CA ALA A 167 -6.28 15.55 -14.89
C ALA A 167 -7.13 15.93 -16.11
N THR A 168 -8.43 16.10 -15.89
CA THR A 168 -9.37 16.59 -16.91
C THR A 168 -10.23 17.70 -16.33
N ALA A 169 -10.66 18.63 -17.19
CA ALA A 169 -11.63 19.64 -16.80
C ALA A 169 -12.99 18.98 -16.50
N GLY A 170 -13.69 19.50 -15.48
CA GLY A 170 -14.98 18.95 -15.06
C GLY A 170 -14.87 17.68 -14.23
N LEU A 171 -15.87 16.79 -14.37
CA LEU A 171 -15.96 15.54 -13.62
C LEU A 171 -14.93 14.51 -14.09
N GLY A 172 -14.34 13.79 -13.14
CA GLY A 172 -13.27 12.82 -13.41
C GLY A 172 -13.74 11.46 -13.93
N GLU A 173 -15.04 11.25 -14.15
CA GLU A 173 -15.61 9.95 -14.53
C GLU A 173 -15.03 9.43 -15.84
N ALA A 174 -14.97 10.28 -16.88
CA ALA A 174 -14.38 9.94 -18.17
C ALA A 174 -12.88 9.58 -18.09
N LEU A 175 -12.18 10.08 -17.07
CA LEU A 175 -10.77 9.75 -16.83
C LEU A 175 -10.65 8.39 -16.12
N VAL A 176 -11.53 8.10 -15.16
CA VAL A 176 -11.56 6.83 -14.43
C VAL A 176 -12.03 5.68 -15.32
N SER A 177 -12.97 5.92 -16.24
CA SER A 177 -13.43 4.92 -17.21
C SER A 177 -12.46 4.71 -18.39
N GLY A 178 -11.44 5.56 -18.52
CA GLY A 178 -10.46 5.51 -19.61
C GLY A 178 -10.96 6.06 -20.95
N GLU A 179 -12.12 6.75 -20.97
CA GLU A 179 -12.67 7.41 -22.16
C GLU A 179 -11.84 8.63 -22.59
N THR A 180 -11.12 9.25 -21.65
CA THR A 180 -10.12 10.28 -21.93
C THR A 180 -8.83 9.99 -21.17
N THR A 181 -7.70 10.39 -21.74
CA THR A 181 -6.39 10.28 -21.07
C THR A 181 -6.12 11.49 -20.17
N GLY A 182 -6.81 12.61 -20.39
CA GLY A 182 -6.56 13.88 -19.70
C GLY A 182 -5.15 14.46 -19.95
N SER A 183 -4.85 15.56 -19.28
CA SER A 183 -3.55 16.21 -19.29
C SER A 183 -2.65 15.58 -18.22
N ALA A 184 -1.50 15.06 -18.64
CA ALA A 184 -0.53 14.44 -17.73
C ALA A 184 0.22 15.49 -16.90
N PHE A 185 0.50 15.16 -15.64
CA PHE A 185 1.32 15.97 -14.75
C PHE A 185 2.14 15.10 -13.78
N GLN A 186 3.15 15.71 -13.19
CA GLN A 186 4.03 15.09 -12.20
C GLN A 186 4.18 16.00 -10.97
N LEU A 187 4.29 15.39 -9.80
CA LEU A 187 4.64 16.07 -8.55
C LEU A 187 6.01 15.55 -8.09
N ALA A 188 7.04 16.39 -8.16
CA ALA A 188 8.39 15.99 -7.76
C ALA A 188 8.55 15.90 -6.23
N ARG A 189 9.18 14.83 -5.74
CA ARG A 189 9.57 14.69 -4.34
C ARG A 189 10.80 15.56 -4.00
N PRO A 190 10.97 15.99 -2.74
CA PRO A 190 10.08 15.79 -1.59
C PRO A 190 9.06 16.92 -1.39
N HIS A 191 8.92 17.84 -2.35
CA HIS A 191 8.20 19.12 -2.14
C HIS A 191 6.92 19.28 -2.95
N GLY A 192 6.57 18.32 -3.81
CA GLY A 192 5.38 18.37 -4.65
C GLY A 192 5.44 19.47 -5.71
N LYS A 193 6.62 19.70 -6.32
CA LYS A 193 6.71 20.67 -7.41
C LYS A 193 5.97 20.12 -8.63
N LEU A 194 4.92 20.83 -9.05
CA LEU A 194 4.14 20.51 -10.24
C LEU A 194 4.99 20.70 -11.51
N LYS A 195 4.96 19.69 -12.38
CA LYS A 195 5.41 19.76 -13.77
C LYS A 195 4.27 19.23 -14.65
N SER A 196 3.90 19.96 -15.68
CA SER A 196 2.94 19.52 -16.69
C SER A 196 3.32 20.17 -18.02
N ASP A 197 3.09 19.47 -19.11
CA ASP A 197 3.29 20.01 -20.46
C ASP A 197 2.13 20.93 -20.86
N GLU A 198 0.92 20.61 -20.36
CA GLU A 198 -0.28 21.40 -20.56
C GLU A 198 -0.64 22.22 -19.30
N PRO A 199 -1.22 23.43 -19.44
CA PRO A 199 -1.66 24.22 -18.30
C PRO A 199 -2.82 23.56 -17.54
N LEU A 200 -2.70 23.45 -16.22
CA LEU A 200 -3.76 23.00 -15.31
C LEU A 200 -4.23 24.17 -14.42
N PRO A 201 -5.07 25.09 -14.93
CA PRO A 201 -5.33 26.37 -14.27
C PRO A 201 -5.98 26.24 -12.89
N ALA A 202 -6.85 25.25 -12.68
CA ALA A 202 -7.46 25.01 -11.37
C ALA A 202 -6.48 24.38 -10.36
N LEU A 203 -5.47 23.64 -10.82
CA LEU A 203 -4.44 23.04 -9.97
C LEU A 203 -3.30 24.03 -9.71
N THR A 204 -3.56 25.03 -8.87
CA THR A 204 -2.55 26.00 -8.47
C THR A 204 -1.35 25.32 -7.79
N THR A 205 -0.18 25.99 -7.77
CA THR A 205 1.01 25.47 -7.06
C THR A 205 0.74 25.16 -5.58
N SER A 206 -0.14 25.93 -4.92
CA SER A 206 -0.54 25.65 -3.54
C SER A 206 -1.32 24.34 -3.43
N LEU A 207 -2.31 24.13 -4.30
CA LEU A 207 -3.13 22.92 -4.33
C LEU A 207 -2.32 21.69 -4.73
N ALA A 208 -1.40 21.80 -5.71
CA ALA A 208 -0.49 20.73 -6.07
C ALA A 208 0.39 20.27 -4.88
N ARG A 209 0.87 21.21 -4.06
CA ARG A 209 1.62 20.88 -2.84
C ARG A 209 0.75 20.27 -1.75
N GLN A 210 -0.51 20.71 -1.63
CA GLN A 210 -1.47 20.10 -0.70
C GLN A 210 -1.78 18.65 -1.11
N LEU A 211 -2.04 18.42 -2.40
CA LEU A 211 -2.26 17.09 -2.96
C LEU A 211 -1.06 16.18 -2.74
N TYR A 212 0.16 16.67 -3.01
CA TYR A 212 1.39 15.94 -2.71
C TYR A 212 1.51 15.52 -1.24
N ARG A 213 1.28 16.45 -0.30
CA ARG A 213 1.39 16.17 1.14
C ARG A 213 0.34 15.14 1.59
N ALA A 214 -0.89 15.28 1.11
CA ALA A 214 -1.96 14.34 1.40
C ALA A 214 -1.64 12.95 0.86
N ALA A 215 -1.15 12.86 -0.37
CA ALA A 215 -0.76 11.60 -1.00
C ALA A 215 0.42 10.93 -0.28
N ALA A 216 1.45 11.70 0.08
CA ALA A 216 2.60 11.19 0.83
C ALA A 216 2.19 10.70 2.24
N GLN A 217 1.31 11.43 2.92
CA GLN A 217 0.78 11.02 4.23
C GLN A 217 -0.04 9.72 4.13
N LEU A 218 -0.82 9.56 3.06
CA LEU A 218 -1.58 8.33 2.81
C LEU A 218 -0.67 7.14 2.51
N GLU A 219 0.30 7.31 1.61
CA GLU A 219 1.30 6.29 1.29
C GLU A 219 2.05 5.83 2.55
N GLU A 220 2.50 6.77 3.39
CA GLU A 220 3.19 6.45 4.65
C GLU A 220 2.28 5.74 5.65
N THR A 221 1.04 6.21 5.83
CA THR A 221 0.10 5.64 6.80
C THR A 221 -0.40 4.26 6.39
N LEU A 222 -0.60 4.04 5.09
CA LEU A 222 -1.13 2.79 4.54
C LEU A 222 -0.02 1.80 4.14
N GLY A 223 1.26 2.21 4.20
CA GLY A 223 2.42 1.35 3.98
C GLY A 223 2.55 0.82 2.54
N SER A 224 1.87 1.44 1.57
CA SER A 224 1.90 1.01 0.18
C SER A 224 1.67 2.19 -0.77
N PRO A 225 2.17 2.12 -2.02
CA PRO A 225 1.83 3.11 -3.03
C PRO A 225 0.31 3.17 -3.25
N GLN A 226 -0.21 4.39 -3.30
CA GLN A 226 -1.62 4.70 -3.49
C GLN A 226 -1.92 5.23 -4.89
N ASP A 227 -3.10 4.86 -5.38
CA ASP A 227 -3.84 5.45 -6.48
C ASP A 227 -5.00 6.27 -5.88
N ILE A 228 -4.98 7.58 -6.14
CA ILE A 228 -5.81 8.57 -5.47
C ILE A 228 -6.66 9.32 -6.50
N GLU A 229 -7.98 9.25 -6.35
CA GLU A 229 -8.93 10.09 -7.08
C GLU A 229 -9.09 11.42 -6.31
N TRP A 230 -8.99 12.54 -7.02
CA TRP A 230 -9.08 13.87 -6.43
C TRP A 230 -9.82 14.85 -7.33
N ALA A 231 -10.32 15.94 -6.74
CA ALA A 231 -10.97 17.03 -7.45
C ALA A 231 -10.60 18.40 -6.85
N VAL A 232 -10.71 19.43 -7.67
CA VAL A 232 -10.64 20.84 -7.27
C VAL A 232 -11.97 21.51 -7.59
N ALA A 233 -12.54 22.16 -6.60
CA ALA A 233 -13.76 22.96 -6.75
C ALA A 233 -13.68 24.19 -5.83
N GLY A 234 -14.01 25.38 -6.34
CA GLY A 234 -14.00 26.61 -5.56
C GLY A 234 -12.64 26.91 -4.92
N GLY A 235 -11.55 26.58 -5.60
CA GLY A 235 -10.18 26.74 -5.09
C GLY A 235 -9.79 25.81 -3.92
N LYS A 236 -10.57 24.75 -3.66
CA LYS A 236 -10.30 23.75 -2.62
C LYS A 236 -10.00 22.39 -3.23
N LEU A 237 -9.09 21.64 -2.60
CA LEU A 237 -8.80 20.25 -2.93
C LEU A 237 -9.78 19.32 -2.21
N TYR A 238 -10.22 18.27 -2.90
CA TYR A 238 -11.00 17.17 -2.35
C TYR A 238 -10.38 15.83 -2.75
N LEU A 239 -10.27 14.89 -1.80
CA LEU A 239 -9.91 13.50 -2.09
C LEU A 239 -11.17 12.66 -2.14
N LEU A 240 -11.39 11.98 -3.27
CA LEU A 240 -12.63 11.25 -3.58
C LEU A 240 -12.48 9.75 -3.33
N GLN A 241 -11.28 9.21 -3.48
CA GLN A 241 -10.96 7.81 -3.23
C GLN A 241 -9.45 7.62 -3.07
N ALA A 242 -9.03 6.61 -2.32
CA ALA A 242 -7.66 6.13 -2.29
C ALA A 242 -7.67 4.59 -2.25
N ARG A 243 -6.84 3.97 -3.08
CA ARG A 243 -6.67 2.51 -3.14
C ARG A 243 -5.19 2.13 -3.29
N PRO A 244 -4.75 0.97 -2.76
CA PRO A 244 -3.39 0.51 -2.97
C PRO A 244 -3.15 0.14 -4.43
N ILE A 245 -1.97 0.47 -4.96
CA ILE A 245 -1.52 0.03 -6.28
C ILE A 245 -1.06 -1.43 -6.17
N THR A 246 -1.87 -2.34 -6.70
CA THR A 246 -1.64 -3.80 -6.61
C THR A 246 -0.73 -4.35 -7.71
N THR A 247 -0.55 -3.60 -8.81
CA THR A 247 0.30 -4.02 -9.94
C THR A 247 1.79 -4.10 -9.57
N LEU A 248 2.19 -3.46 -8.48
CA LEU A 248 3.58 -3.38 -8.00
C LEU A 248 3.88 -4.38 -6.87
N GLN A 249 2.98 -5.34 -6.65
CA GLN A 249 3.19 -6.39 -5.66
C GLN A 249 4.32 -7.33 -6.06
N GLU A 250 5.09 -7.76 -5.06
CA GLU A 250 6.16 -8.74 -5.20
C GLU A 250 5.62 -10.16 -5.36
N TYR A 251 4.56 -10.53 -4.64
CA TYR A 251 4.02 -11.88 -4.66
C TYR A 251 2.71 -11.92 -5.45
N ASP A 252 2.63 -12.82 -6.43
CA ASP A 252 1.38 -13.10 -7.14
C ASP A 252 0.73 -14.37 -6.56
N PRO A 253 -0.41 -14.25 -5.84
CA PRO A 253 -1.07 -15.41 -5.23
C PRO A 253 -1.70 -16.36 -6.25
N ARG A 254 -1.84 -15.96 -7.52
CA ARG A 254 -2.48 -16.78 -8.57
C ARG A 254 -1.56 -17.88 -9.07
N ASP A 255 -0.26 -17.61 -9.15
CA ASP A 255 0.76 -18.55 -9.62
C ASP A 255 1.87 -18.81 -8.58
N GLY A 256 1.84 -18.13 -7.43
CA GLY A 256 2.80 -18.26 -6.35
C GLY A 256 4.17 -17.65 -6.65
N SER A 257 4.29 -16.83 -7.70
CA SER A 257 5.56 -16.25 -8.11
C SER A 257 5.98 -15.06 -7.26
N PHE A 258 7.29 -14.90 -7.08
CA PHE A 258 7.91 -13.74 -6.43
C PHE A 258 8.67 -12.90 -7.46
N ASN A 259 8.45 -11.59 -7.44
CA ASN A 259 9.17 -10.62 -8.24
C ASN A 259 9.25 -9.25 -7.56
N SER A 260 10.23 -9.08 -6.67
CA SER A 260 10.47 -7.80 -5.98
C SER A 260 10.92 -6.67 -6.90
N SER A 261 11.33 -6.96 -8.14
CA SER A 261 11.65 -5.89 -9.10
C SER A 261 10.44 -5.06 -9.49
N ARG A 262 9.22 -5.53 -9.19
CA ARG A 262 7.97 -4.81 -9.40
C ARG A 262 7.73 -3.71 -8.36
N GLN A 263 8.45 -3.71 -7.25
CA GLN A 263 8.24 -2.75 -6.15
C GLN A 263 8.85 -1.36 -6.42
N GLY A 264 9.53 -1.17 -7.55
CA GLY A 264 10.09 0.12 -7.97
C GLY A 264 11.31 -0.01 -8.89
N GLU A 265 11.74 1.13 -9.42
CA GLU A 265 12.96 1.23 -10.24
C GLU A 265 14.19 1.12 -9.33
N TYR A 266 14.70 -0.10 -9.18
CA TYR A 266 15.88 -0.40 -8.39
C TYR A 266 16.91 -1.18 -9.21
N LEU A 267 18.18 -1.04 -8.83
CA LEU A 267 19.23 -1.94 -9.29
C LEU A 267 19.37 -3.12 -8.32
N TRP A 268 19.15 -4.32 -8.83
CA TRP A 268 19.24 -5.58 -8.09
C TRP A 268 20.51 -6.34 -8.48
N THR A 269 21.17 -6.97 -7.51
CA THR A 269 22.32 -7.87 -7.75
C THR A 269 22.15 -9.20 -7.04
N SER A 270 22.61 -10.26 -7.70
CA SER A 270 22.76 -11.59 -7.13
C SER A 270 24.22 -12.05 -7.09
N SER A 271 25.22 -11.17 -7.27
CA SER A 271 26.62 -11.61 -7.47
C SER A 271 27.17 -12.46 -6.32
N ASN A 272 27.10 -11.98 -5.08
CA ASN A 272 27.57 -12.75 -3.91
C ASN A 272 26.53 -13.80 -3.49
N PHE A 273 25.25 -13.42 -3.50
CA PHE A 273 24.17 -14.28 -3.00
C PHE A 273 23.81 -15.43 -3.93
N GLY A 274 24.03 -15.29 -5.23
CA GLY A 274 23.87 -16.37 -6.20
C GLY A 274 24.97 -17.43 -6.10
N GLU A 275 26.11 -17.11 -5.49
CA GLU A 275 27.11 -18.13 -5.11
C GLU A 275 26.74 -18.81 -3.79
N ALA A 276 26.28 -18.03 -2.80
CA ALA A 276 25.89 -18.56 -1.49
C ALA A 276 24.59 -19.38 -1.51
N ILE A 277 23.63 -18.98 -2.35
CA ILE A 277 22.31 -19.61 -2.54
C ILE A 277 22.04 -19.70 -4.06
N PRO A 278 22.61 -20.72 -4.75
CA PRO A 278 22.57 -20.81 -6.21
C PRO A 278 21.20 -21.23 -6.76
N ASP A 279 20.43 -21.95 -5.96
CA ASP A 279 19.13 -22.50 -6.37
C ASP A 279 17.95 -21.59 -6.04
N VAL A 280 16.83 -21.84 -6.72
CA VAL A 280 15.56 -21.19 -6.40
C VAL A 280 15.07 -21.65 -5.02
N MET A 281 14.61 -20.69 -4.22
CA MET A 281 14.10 -20.91 -2.88
C MET A 281 12.60 -21.20 -2.92
N THR A 282 12.19 -22.15 -2.07
CA THR A 282 10.77 -22.29 -1.72
C THR A 282 10.29 -21.10 -0.89
N PRO A 283 8.98 -20.83 -0.79
CA PRO A 283 8.46 -19.79 0.11
C PRO A 283 8.92 -19.96 1.57
N SER A 284 9.06 -21.20 2.04
CA SER A 284 9.56 -21.52 3.39
C SER A 284 11.04 -21.16 3.55
N THR A 285 11.87 -21.51 2.56
CA THR A 285 13.29 -21.13 2.57
C THR A 285 13.45 -19.60 2.52
N TRP A 286 12.63 -18.92 1.70
CA TRP A 286 12.66 -17.47 1.59
C TRP A 286 12.30 -16.77 2.91
N SER A 287 11.28 -17.25 3.63
CA SER A 287 10.90 -16.66 4.93
C SER A 287 12.02 -16.76 5.98
N ILE A 288 12.77 -17.87 5.97
CA ILE A 288 13.95 -18.07 6.83
C ILE A 288 15.08 -17.10 6.47
N VAL A 289 15.35 -16.89 5.17
CA VAL A 289 16.34 -15.91 4.69
C VAL A 289 15.94 -14.48 5.07
N GLN A 290 14.66 -14.13 4.99
CA GLN A 290 14.18 -12.81 5.40
C GLN A 290 14.44 -12.54 6.89
N ILE A 291 14.22 -13.54 7.76
CA ILE A 291 14.53 -13.43 9.19
C ILE A 291 16.04 -13.24 9.40
N PHE A 292 16.87 -14.05 8.73
CA PHE A 292 18.33 -13.93 8.84
C PHE A 292 18.81 -12.53 8.46
N MET A 293 18.37 -12.05 7.29
CA MET A 293 18.75 -10.73 6.77
C MET A 293 18.32 -9.59 7.67
N ARG A 294 17.12 -9.64 8.25
CA ARG A 294 16.64 -8.62 9.18
C ARG A 294 17.48 -8.57 10.46
N GLU A 295 17.92 -9.73 10.95
CA GLU A 295 18.73 -9.82 12.17
C GLU A 295 20.19 -9.43 11.96
N ALA A 296 20.77 -9.82 10.82
CA ALA A 296 22.16 -9.53 10.44
C ALA A 296 22.34 -8.08 9.94
N MET A 297 21.40 -7.61 9.12
CA MET A 297 21.37 -6.27 8.51
C MET A 297 20.08 -5.51 8.88
N PRO A 298 19.95 -5.01 10.12
CA PRO A 298 18.76 -4.31 10.62
C PRO A 298 18.70 -2.90 10.04
N PHE A 299 18.25 -2.81 8.79
CA PHE A 299 17.91 -1.57 8.09
C PHE A 299 16.44 -1.19 8.29
N ASP A 300 15.83 -1.54 9.43
CA ASP A 300 14.39 -1.36 9.72
C ASP A 300 13.89 0.08 9.50
N PHE A 301 14.77 1.07 9.52
CA PHE A 301 14.39 2.46 9.24
C PHE A 301 14.09 2.75 7.76
N LEU A 302 14.35 1.78 6.87
CA LEU A 302 14.11 1.80 5.44
C LEU A 302 12.90 0.94 5.03
N ASP A 303 12.02 0.54 5.98
CA ASP A 303 10.86 -0.34 5.73
C ASP A 303 9.97 0.09 4.53
N ALA A 304 9.99 1.35 4.12
CA ALA A 304 9.31 1.84 2.92
C ALA A 304 9.91 1.34 1.58
N HIS A 305 11.10 0.75 1.61
CA HIS A 305 11.81 0.28 0.42
C HIS A 305 12.52 -1.07 0.66
N PRO A 306 12.46 -2.02 -0.30
CA PRO A 306 12.99 -3.36 -0.10
C PRO A 306 14.52 -3.38 -0.19
N VAL A 307 15.19 -3.73 0.91
CA VAL A 307 16.66 -3.89 0.95
C VAL A 307 17.13 -5.15 0.22
N MET A 308 16.27 -6.17 0.21
CA MET A 308 16.45 -7.48 -0.40
C MET A 308 15.18 -7.86 -1.15
N GLY A 309 15.28 -8.80 -2.09
CA GLY A 309 14.17 -9.26 -2.88
C GLY A 309 14.31 -10.70 -3.36
N ASN A 310 13.17 -11.31 -3.66
CA ASN A 310 13.04 -12.55 -4.39
C ASN A 310 12.50 -12.28 -5.80
N ILE A 311 13.32 -12.58 -6.82
CA ILE A 311 12.94 -12.43 -8.23
C ILE A 311 13.05 -13.80 -8.90
N GLY A 312 11.91 -14.37 -9.25
CA GLY A 312 11.81 -15.69 -9.88
C GLY A 312 12.34 -16.82 -9.00
N GLY A 313 12.20 -16.71 -7.67
CA GLY A 313 12.70 -17.69 -6.70
C GLY A 313 14.14 -17.44 -6.23
N ARG A 314 14.86 -16.48 -6.81
CA ARG A 314 16.28 -16.21 -6.48
C ARG A 314 16.42 -14.99 -5.58
N PHE A 315 17.44 -15.01 -4.72
CA PHE A 315 17.76 -13.91 -3.82
C PHE A 315 18.55 -12.81 -4.53
N TYR A 316 18.08 -11.57 -4.40
CA TYR A 316 18.76 -10.37 -4.83
C TYR A 316 18.88 -9.35 -3.70
N MET A 317 19.97 -8.57 -3.72
CA MET A 317 20.13 -7.36 -2.91
C MET A 317 19.83 -6.12 -3.73
N ASN A 318 19.23 -5.13 -3.07
CA ASN A 318 18.92 -3.83 -3.67
C ASN A 318 20.10 -2.86 -3.51
N ILE A 319 20.90 -2.72 -4.57
CA ILE A 319 22.06 -1.80 -4.59
C ILE A 319 21.59 -0.35 -4.51
N SER A 320 20.44 -0.02 -5.12
CA SER A 320 19.90 1.35 -5.11
C SER A 320 19.71 1.88 -3.69
N ILE A 321 19.27 1.04 -2.75
CA ILE A 321 19.07 1.42 -1.36
C ILE A 321 20.39 1.75 -0.68
N MET A 322 21.37 0.84 -0.80
CA MET A 322 22.69 1.03 -0.22
C MET A 322 23.36 2.28 -0.80
N ALA A 323 23.34 2.43 -2.12
CA ALA A 323 23.87 3.60 -2.82
C ALA A 323 23.22 4.90 -2.34
N SER A 324 21.89 4.91 -2.20
CA SER A 324 21.15 6.08 -1.70
C SER A 324 21.54 6.43 -0.27
N LEU A 325 21.71 5.43 0.60
CA LEU A 325 22.13 5.64 1.99
C LEU A 325 23.56 6.19 2.08
N PHE A 326 24.51 5.59 1.35
CA PHE A 326 25.90 6.04 1.30
C PHE A 326 26.03 7.48 0.75
N MET A 327 25.32 7.78 -0.33
CA MET A 327 25.28 9.14 -0.86
C MET A 327 24.63 10.12 0.12
N ALA A 328 23.56 9.71 0.80
CA ALA A 328 22.89 10.51 1.82
C ALA A 328 23.76 10.77 3.06
N ILE A 329 24.89 10.07 3.26
CA ILE A 329 25.88 10.36 4.31
C ILE A 329 27.17 10.99 3.76
N GLY A 330 27.19 11.40 2.49
CA GLY A 330 28.26 12.16 1.87
C GLY A 330 29.35 11.34 1.18
N PHE A 331 29.14 10.05 0.91
CA PHE A 331 30.08 9.26 0.13
C PHE A 331 29.93 9.57 -1.37
N SER A 332 31.07 9.67 -2.08
CA SER A 332 31.07 9.78 -3.54
C SER A 332 30.76 8.44 -4.20
N ARG A 333 30.27 8.47 -5.45
CA ARG A 333 29.97 7.25 -6.21
C ARG A 333 31.20 6.36 -6.43
N GLU A 334 32.36 6.96 -6.63
CA GLU A 334 33.62 6.23 -6.80
C GLU A 334 34.02 5.50 -5.50
N ARG A 335 33.84 6.16 -4.36
CA ARG A 335 34.07 5.54 -3.05
C ARG A 335 33.05 4.44 -2.76
N LEU A 336 31.79 4.63 -3.14
CA LEU A 336 30.77 3.59 -3.07
C LEU A 336 31.22 2.34 -3.83
N ASN A 337 31.51 2.48 -5.13
CA ASN A 337 31.91 1.36 -5.97
C ASN A 337 33.08 0.59 -5.38
N LYS A 338 34.10 1.30 -4.88
CA LYS A 338 35.29 0.68 -4.27
C LYS A 338 34.97 -0.07 -2.96
N GLU A 339 34.17 0.52 -2.08
CA GLU A 339 33.84 -0.09 -0.78
C GLU A 339 32.77 -1.18 -0.90
N SER A 340 31.97 -1.17 -1.97
CA SER A 340 30.87 -2.10 -2.21
C SER A 340 31.25 -3.30 -3.09
N GLU A 341 32.40 -3.26 -3.77
CA GLU A 341 32.82 -4.27 -4.75
C GLU A 341 32.92 -5.68 -4.17
N GLU A 342 33.53 -5.82 -2.99
CA GLU A 342 33.67 -7.13 -2.31
C GLU A 342 32.32 -7.75 -1.91
N PHE A 343 31.30 -6.92 -1.67
CA PHE A 343 29.98 -7.39 -1.21
C PHE A 343 28.99 -7.58 -2.35
N PHE A 344 29.02 -6.72 -3.37
CA PHE A 344 27.96 -6.62 -4.39
C PHE A 344 28.45 -6.84 -5.83
N GLY A 345 29.77 -7.04 -6.00
CA GLY A 345 30.42 -7.13 -7.30
C GLY A 345 30.68 -5.75 -7.93
N THR A 346 31.39 -5.75 -9.04
CA THR A 346 31.71 -4.52 -9.80
C THR A 346 30.48 -4.06 -10.59
N VAL A 347 29.98 -2.85 -10.32
CA VAL A 347 28.94 -2.22 -11.14
C VAL A 347 29.60 -1.55 -12.36
N PRO A 348 29.26 -1.93 -13.61
CA PRO A 348 29.85 -1.32 -14.79
C PRO A 348 29.58 0.20 -14.83
N PRO A 349 30.53 1.04 -15.28
CA PRO A 349 30.40 2.50 -15.28
C PRO A 349 29.15 3.03 -15.99
N GLU A 350 28.74 2.35 -17.06
CA GLU A 350 27.57 2.66 -17.88
C GLU A 350 26.23 2.38 -17.19
N VAL A 351 26.20 1.51 -16.18
CA VAL A 351 24.97 1.17 -15.46
C VAL A 351 24.62 2.32 -14.52
N LYS A 352 23.44 2.90 -14.70
CA LYS A 352 22.90 3.92 -13.79
C LYS A 352 22.27 3.23 -12.60
N ILE A 353 22.65 3.66 -11.40
CA ILE A 353 22.02 3.22 -10.15
C ILE A 353 20.90 4.22 -9.85
N PRO A 354 19.62 3.79 -9.82
CA PRO A 354 18.54 4.64 -9.32
C PRO A 354 18.82 5.07 -7.89
N ILE A 355 18.79 6.38 -7.62
CA ILE A 355 19.02 6.95 -6.28
C ILE A 355 17.71 7.47 -5.73
N LEU A 356 17.39 7.04 -4.52
CA LEU A 356 16.19 7.43 -3.79
C LEU A 356 16.38 8.83 -3.18
N PRO A 357 15.33 9.66 -3.18
CA PRO A 357 15.36 10.99 -2.59
C PRO A 357 15.29 10.90 -1.05
N LEU A 358 16.36 10.42 -0.42
CA LEU A 358 16.48 10.32 1.03
C LEU A 358 17.03 11.64 1.61
N PRO A 359 16.27 12.38 2.45
CA PRO A 359 16.77 13.62 3.04
C PRO A 359 17.87 13.36 4.07
N PHE A 360 18.97 14.12 3.99
CA PHE A 360 20.17 13.94 4.82
C PHE A 360 19.88 13.84 6.33
N TRP A 361 19.23 14.86 6.90
CA TRP A 361 19.04 14.96 8.36
C TRP A 361 18.14 13.87 8.95
N PRO A 362 16.94 13.60 8.39
CA PRO A 362 16.11 12.49 8.86
C PRO A 362 16.80 11.12 8.72
N THR A 363 17.48 10.88 7.60
CA THR A 363 18.19 9.62 7.35
C THR A 363 19.35 9.44 8.32
N LEU A 364 20.20 10.45 8.50
CA LEU A 364 21.34 10.41 9.42
C LEU A 364 20.88 10.17 10.87
N ARG A 365 19.80 10.82 11.31
CA ARG A 365 19.23 10.67 12.66
C ARG A 365 18.78 9.24 12.95
N LYS A 366 18.29 8.52 11.93
CA LYS A 366 17.87 7.12 12.06
C LYS A 366 19.04 6.14 11.87
N PHE A 367 19.94 6.41 10.93
CA PHE A 367 21.07 5.56 10.60
C PHE A 367 22.14 5.52 11.70
N LEU A 368 22.55 6.68 12.22
CA LEU A 368 23.70 6.77 13.13
C LEU A 368 23.52 5.96 14.43
N PRO A 369 22.36 6.02 15.13
CA PRO A 369 22.14 5.18 16.31
C PRO A 369 22.17 3.68 15.99
N THR A 370 21.62 3.28 14.85
CA THR A 370 21.61 1.88 14.39
C THR A 370 23.03 1.40 14.10
N ALA A 371 23.82 2.20 13.38
CA ALA A 371 25.22 1.90 13.08
C ALA A 371 26.07 1.76 14.36
N ILE A 372 25.91 2.66 15.34
CA ILE A 372 26.61 2.58 16.64
C ILE A 372 26.22 1.30 17.39
N ARG A 373 24.92 0.97 17.41
CA ARG A 373 24.41 -0.24 18.08
C ARG A 373 25.00 -1.50 17.44
N GLN A 374 25.06 -1.54 16.11
CA GLN A 374 25.65 -2.64 15.35
C GLN A 374 27.15 -2.76 15.58
N ALA A 375 27.90 -1.66 15.56
CA ALA A 375 29.34 -1.70 15.84
C ALA A 375 29.64 -2.26 17.25
N ARG A 376 28.88 -1.81 18.27
CA ARG A 376 28.99 -2.36 19.63
C ARG A 376 28.64 -3.84 19.68
N ARG A 377 27.58 -4.23 18.98
CA ARG A 377 27.11 -5.61 18.89
C ARG A 377 28.19 -6.52 18.30
N VAL A 378 28.81 -6.15 17.18
CA VAL A 378 29.89 -6.91 16.54
C VAL A 378 31.05 -7.15 17.50
N ILE A 379 31.46 -6.13 18.27
CA ILE A 379 32.53 -6.25 19.27
C ILE A 379 32.18 -7.28 20.35
N VAL A 380 30.95 -7.23 20.88
CA VAL A 380 30.47 -8.18 21.90
C VAL A 380 30.36 -9.58 21.31
N ASN A 381 29.77 -9.69 20.12
CA ASN A 381 29.47 -10.96 19.46
C ASN A 381 30.74 -11.72 19.06
N ARG A 382 31.82 -11.03 18.66
CA ARG A 382 33.12 -11.66 18.35
C ARG A 382 33.62 -12.59 19.45
N ARG A 383 33.32 -12.30 20.73
CA ARG A 383 33.70 -13.16 21.86
C ARG A 383 32.78 -14.36 22.07
N GLN A 384 31.60 -14.33 21.46
CA GLN A 384 30.52 -15.29 21.69
C GLN A 384 30.30 -16.23 20.50
N VAL A 385 30.83 -15.91 19.31
CA VAL A 385 30.73 -16.78 18.12
C VAL A 385 31.28 -18.18 18.39
N ILE A 386 32.50 -18.29 18.92
CA ILE A 386 33.14 -19.60 19.16
C ILE A 386 32.36 -20.43 20.20
N PRO A 387 32.06 -19.92 21.42
CA PRO A 387 31.28 -20.70 22.39
C PRO A 387 29.89 -21.08 21.88
N PHE A 388 29.25 -20.22 21.08
CA PHE A 388 27.94 -20.50 20.50
C PHE A 388 28.02 -21.61 19.43
N ALA A 389 29.04 -21.58 18.56
CA ALA A 389 29.27 -22.60 17.56
C ALA A 389 29.58 -23.96 18.21
N GLU A 390 30.36 -23.98 19.29
CA GLU A 390 30.66 -25.20 20.07
C GLU A 390 29.42 -25.80 20.74
N ALA A 391 28.48 -24.97 21.19
CA ALA A 391 27.23 -25.43 21.81
C ALA A 391 26.17 -25.90 20.79
N MET A 392 26.31 -25.54 19.51
CA MET A 392 25.29 -25.77 18.49
C MET A 392 24.96 -27.27 18.26
N PRO A 393 25.93 -28.21 18.18
CA PRO A 393 25.61 -29.62 17.94
C PRO A 393 24.72 -30.23 19.03
N ALA A 394 24.97 -29.91 20.30
CA ALA A 394 24.17 -30.39 21.42
C ALA A 394 22.75 -29.80 21.39
N LEU A 395 22.64 -28.51 21.06
CA LEU A 395 21.35 -27.84 20.92
C LEU A 395 20.53 -28.45 19.76
N VAL A 396 21.14 -28.64 18.59
CA VAL A 396 20.47 -29.25 17.42
C VAL A 396 20.00 -30.67 17.74
N ALA A 397 20.83 -31.47 18.43
CA ALA A 397 20.45 -32.82 18.84
C ALA A 397 19.23 -32.82 19.79
N ARG A 398 19.22 -31.92 20.79
CA ARG A 398 18.08 -31.75 21.70
C ARG A 398 16.82 -31.35 20.95
N LEU A 399 16.90 -30.28 20.16
CA LEU A 399 15.75 -29.73 19.42
C LEU A 399 15.18 -30.74 18.42
N SER A 400 16.03 -31.50 17.73
CA SER A 400 15.60 -32.55 16.80
C SER A 400 14.86 -33.69 17.52
N ALA A 401 15.34 -34.08 18.71
CA ALA A 401 14.71 -35.13 19.50
C ALA A 401 13.36 -34.69 20.11
N GLU A 402 13.23 -33.42 20.47
CA GLU A 402 11.97 -32.84 20.93
C GLU A 402 10.97 -32.70 19.77
N LEU A 403 11.40 -32.15 18.63
CA LEU A 403 10.58 -31.97 17.43
C LEU A 403 9.99 -33.29 16.92
N ALA A 404 10.77 -34.38 16.97
CA ALA A 404 10.32 -35.72 16.55
C ALA A 404 9.18 -36.32 17.39
N ARG A 405 8.77 -35.66 18.47
CA ARG A 405 7.66 -36.08 19.35
C ARG A 405 6.42 -35.20 19.21
N ILE A 406 6.44 -34.22 18.32
CA ILE A 406 5.37 -33.25 18.14
C ILE A 406 4.67 -33.53 16.83
N ASP A 407 3.42 -33.99 16.93
CA ASP A 407 2.63 -34.41 15.77
C ASP A 407 1.49 -33.42 15.47
N GLU A 408 1.17 -32.54 16.44
CA GLU A 408 0.09 -31.56 16.30
C GLU A 408 0.57 -30.24 15.67
N PRO A 409 -0.14 -29.71 14.65
CA PRO A 409 0.24 -28.48 13.96
C PRO A 409 0.41 -27.26 14.87
N ASP A 410 -0.49 -27.06 15.84
CA ASP A 410 -0.43 -25.92 16.75
C ASP A 410 0.79 -26.02 17.69
N ALA A 411 1.12 -27.23 18.12
CA ALA A 411 2.28 -27.50 18.95
C ALA A 411 3.60 -27.30 18.16
N LEU A 412 3.62 -27.65 16.86
CA LEU A 412 4.75 -27.37 15.98
C LEU A 412 4.97 -25.86 15.78
N ALA A 413 3.88 -25.10 15.59
CA ALA A 413 3.95 -23.65 15.46
C ALA A 413 4.47 -22.99 16.76
N ALA A 414 3.95 -23.42 17.91
CA ALA A 414 4.44 -22.95 19.21
C ALA A 414 5.93 -23.28 19.41
N PHE A 415 6.34 -24.52 19.08
CA PHE A 415 7.74 -24.94 19.19
C PHE A 415 8.68 -24.12 18.30
N TRP A 416 8.26 -23.77 17.09
CA TRP A 416 9.01 -22.83 16.24
C TRP A 416 9.24 -21.50 16.94
N GLU A 417 8.19 -20.88 17.49
CA GLU A 417 8.30 -19.56 18.12
C GLU A 417 9.13 -19.58 19.41
N THR A 418 9.00 -20.62 20.23
CA THR A 418 9.60 -20.66 21.57
C THR A 418 10.99 -21.30 21.60
N GLU A 419 11.24 -22.33 20.78
CA GLU A 419 12.46 -23.15 20.87
C GLU A 419 13.40 -22.97 19.67
N LEU A 420 12.88 -22.85 18.44
CA LEU A 420 13.71 -22.77 17.22
C LEU A 420 14.10 -21.33 16.83
N LEU A 421 13.13 -20.41 16.88
CA LEU A 421 13.33 -19.04 16.43
C LEU A 421 14.35 -18.26 17.29
N PRO A 422 14.38 -18.39 18.63
CA PRO A 422 15.36 -17.68 19.45
C PRO A 422 16.83 -18.04 19.14
N PRO A 423 17.26 -19.32 19.09
CA PRO A 423 18.63 -19.65 18.71
C PRO A 423 18.93 -19.33 17.24
N TYR A 424 17.96 -19.43 16.34
CA TYR A 424 18.13 -19.02 14.94
C TYR A 424 18.41 -17.51 14.80
N ARG A 425 17.60 -16.67 15.45
CA ARG A 425 17.85 -15.23 15.54
C ARG A 425 19.23 -15.01 16.16
N ARG A 426 19.54 -15.68 17.27
CA ARG A 426 20.84 -15.52 17.91
C ARG A 426 22.01 -15.84 16.99
N ALA A 427 21.93 -16.92 16.21
CA ALA A 427 22.92 -17.27 15.20
C ALA A 427 23.04 -16.17 14.13
N SER A 428 21.90 -15.70 13.62
CA SER A 428 21.82 -14.63 12.61
C SER A 428 22.47 -13.33 13.07
N GLN A 429 22.35 -13.02 14.35
CA GLN A 429 22.92 -11.81 14.95
C GLN A 429 24.44 -11.90 15.17
N LEU A 430 24.98 -13.13 15.29
CA LEU A 430 26.39 -13.40 15.55
C LEU A 430 27.25 -13.37 14.28
N LEU A 431 26.61 -13.56 13.12
CA LEU A 431 27.16 -13.35 11.78
C LEU A 431 27.11 -11.86 11.43
#